data_AF-A0A4R4Y1A9-F1
#
_entry.id   AF-A0A4R4Y1A9-F1
#
_cell.length_a   1.000
_cell.length_b   1.000
_cell.length_c   1.000
_cell.angle_alpha   90.00
_cell.angle_beta   90.00
_cell.angle_gamma   90.00
#
_symmetry.space_group_name_H-M   'P 1'
#
loop_
_entity.id
_entity.type
_entity.pdbx_description
1 polymer ?
#
loop_
_entity_poly.entity_id
_entity_poly.type
_entity_poly.pdbx_seq_one_letter_code
_entity_poly.pdbx_strand_id
1 'polypeptide(L)'
;MGDLPNFAIHYAEEVPTTVASHIVRHGPARVLAEVETKRRLIDQHVGYSGGGDDDHWPVQTLRLLALPYASHPDYRPEWRP
;
A
#
# COMPACT_ATOMS: atom_id res chain seq x y z
N MET A 1 9.76 20.85 23.14
CA MET A 1 9.65 20.95 21.67
C MET A 1 10.78 20.08 21.13
N GLY A 2 10.51 18.82 20.80
CA GLY A 2 11.57 17.85 20.46
C GLY A 2 12.08 18.07 19.04
N ASP A 3 13.41 18.12 18.88
CA ASP A 3 14.09 18.14 17.59
C ASP A 3 13.58 16.99 16.71
N LEU A 4 13.14 17.31 15.51
CA LEU A 4 12.97 16.30 14.47
C LEU A 4 14.38 15.82 14.08
N PRO A 5 14.64 14.50 13.99
CA PRO A 5 15.95 14.01 13.58
C PRO A 5 16.23 14.50 12.14
N ASN A 6 17.25 15.35 12.02
CA ASN A 6 17.81 15.79 10.74
C ASN A 6 18.16 14.54 9.92
N PHE A 7 17.47 14.31 8.80
CA PHE A 7 18.00 13.45 7.75
C PHE A 7 18.75 14.34 6.77
N ALA A 8 20.07 14.23 6.77
CA ALA A 8 20.89 14.86 5.75
C ALA A 8 20.58 14.17 4.41
N ILE A 9 19.96 14.89 3.47
CA ILE A 9 19.90 14.44 2.08
C ILE A 9 21.31 14.67 1.51
N HIS A 10 22.12 13.62 1.49
CA HIS A 10 23.53 13.68 1.07
C HIS A 10 23.71 13.95 -0.43
N TYR A 11 22.64 13.93 -1.24
CA TYR A 11 22.70 14.23 -2.66
C TYR A 11 21.39 14.84 -3.16
N ALA A 12 21.47 16.01 -3.79
CA ALA A 12 20.38 16.61 -4.55
C ALA A 12 20.67 16.40 -6.04
N GLU A 13 19.78 15.67 -6.72
CA GLU A 13 19.82 15.47 -8.17
C GLU A 13 18.77 16.37 -8.83
N GLU A 14 19.14 17.07 -9.90
CA GLU A 14 18.16 17.74 -10.74
C GLU A 14 17.37 16.67 -11.51
N VAL A 15 16.08 16.56 -11.22
CA VAL A 15 15.18 15.64 -11.92
C VAL A 15 14.31 16.39 -12.93
N PRO A 16 13.90 15.76 -14.04
CA PRO A 16 12.96 16.35 -14.98
C PRO A 16 11.68 16.80 -14.27
N THR A 17 11.09 17.91 -14.73
CA THR A 17 9.89 18.51 -14.11
C THR A 17 8.71 17.54 -14.00
N THR A 18 8.58 16.58 -14.91
CA THR A 18 7.56 15.53 -14.87
C THR A 18 7.77 14.58 -13.69
N VAL A 19 9.03 14.23 -13.38
CA VAL A 19 9.41 13.42 -12.21
C VAL A 19 9.20 14.21 -10.93
N ALA A 20 9.63 15.48 -10.88
CA ALA A 20 9.37 16.35 -9.74
C ALA A 20 7.86 16.49 -9.46
N SER A 21 7.06 16.70 -10.50
CA SER A 21 5.59 16.79 -10.39
C SER A 21 4.98 15.47 -9.90
N HIS A 22 5.51 14.32 -10.34
CA HIS A 22 5.11 13.02 -9.85
C HIS A 22 5.43 12.85 -8.35
N ILE A 23 6.63 13.23 -7.91
CA ILE A 23 7.04 13.18 -6.50
C ILE A 23 6.16 14.07 -5.62
N VAL A 24 5.88 15.30 -6.05
CA VAL A 24 5.02 16.22 -5.29
C VAL A 24 3.58 15.67 -5.20
N ARG A 25 3.04 15.16 -6.30
CA ARG A 25 1.70 14.56 -6.34
C ARG A 25 1.60 13.33 -5.44
N HIS A 26 2.67 12.53 -5.38
CA HIS A 26 2.78 11.31 -4.59
C HIS A 26 3.67 11.52 -3.36
N GLY A 27 3.54 12.67 -2.70
CA GLY A 27 4.38 13.04 -1.56
C GLY A 27 4.49 11.92 -0.50
N PRO A 28 5.68 11.68 0.09
CA PRO A 28 5.91 10.52 0.95
C PRO A 28 4.90 10.34 2.09
N ALA A 29 4.51 11.43 2.75
CA ALA A 29 3.52 11.39 3.83
C ALA A 29 2.15 10.88 3.36
N ARG A 30 1.70 11.29 2.16
CA ARG A 30 0.45 10.82 1.57
C ARG A 30 0.52 9.33 1.25
N VAL A 31 1.61 8.88 0.63
CA VAL A 31 1.79 7.45 0.27
C VAL A 31 1.80 6.57 1.52
N LEU A 32 2.48 7.01 2.60
CA LEU A 32 2.47 6.29 3.87
C LEU A 32 1.07 6.22 4.51
N ALA A 33 0.28 7.30 4.44
CA ALA A 33 -1.10 7.31 4.92
C ALA A 33 -2.01 6.35 4.13
N GLU A 34 -1.81 6.26 2.80
CA GLU A 34 -2.52 5.29 1.96
C GLU A 34 -2.13 3.84 2.30
N VAL A 35 -0.83 3.57 2.50
CA VAL A 35 -0.33 2.24 2.92
C VAL A 35 -0.89 1.84 4.28
N GLU A 36 -0.90 2.76 5.25
CA GLU A 36 -1.47 2.52 6.57
C GLU A 36 -2.96 2.17 6.50
N THR A 37 -3.71 2.89 5.67
CA THR A 37 -5.13 2.58 5.43
C THR A 37 -5.31 1.16 4.88
N LYS A 38 -4.49 0.76 3.90
CA LYS A 38 -4.54 -0.60 3.34
C LYS A 38 -4.18 -1.67 4.36
N ARG A 39 -3.19 -1.42 5.24
CA ARG A 39 -2.83 -2.33 6.33
C ARG A 39 -3.99 -2.53 7.29
N ARG A 40 -4.64 -1.45 7.73
CA ARG A 40 -5.84 -1.51 8.58
C ARG A 40 -6.99 -2.30 7.93
N LEU A 41 -7.21 -2.11 6.63
CA LEU A 41 -8.19 -2.91 5.89
C LEU A 41 -7.81 -4.39 5.89
N ILE A 42 -6.54 -4.74 5.70
CA ILE A 42 -6.08 -6.14 5.79
C ILE A 42 -6.30 -6.69 7.20
N ASP A 43 -5.89 -5.97 8.24
CA ASP A 43 -6.03 -6.39 9.65
C ASP A 43 -7.48 -6.69 10.04
N GLN A 44 -8.43 -5.90 9.55
CA GLN A 44 -9.87 -6.13 9.77
C GLN A 44 -10.36 -7.50 9.24
N HIS A 45 -9.64 -8.10 8.30
CA HIS A 45 -10.00 -9.37 7.69
C HIS A 45 -9.16 -10.55 8.20
N VAL A 46 -8.09 -10.32 8.97
CA VAL A 46 -7.20 -11.38 9.48
C VAL A 46 -7.85 -12.21 10.62
N GLY A 47 -9.06 -11.86 11.08
CA GLY A 47 -9.74 -12.54 12.20
C GLY A 47 -11.04 -13.29 11.87
N TYR A 48 -11.50 -13.33 10.61
CA TYR A 48 -12.73 -14.04 10.27
C TYR A 48 -12.45 -15.50 9.92
N SER A 49 -12.20 -16.29 10.97
CA SER A 49 -12.09 -17.75 10.87
C SER A 49 -12.86 -18.34 12.04
N GLY A 50 -14.14 -18.64 11.81
CA GLY A 50 -14.99 -19.12 12.90
C GLY A 50 -16.39 -19.60 12.52
N GLY A 51 -16.48 -20.70 11.75
CA GLY A 51 -17.45 -21.75 12.09
C GLY A 51 -18.76 -21.85 11.32
N GLY A 52 -18.88 -21.24 10.14
CA GLY A 52 -19.97 -21.50 9.20
C GLY A 52 -19.44 -21.55 7.78
N ASP A 53 -20.26 -21.99 6.83
CA ASP A 53 -19.96 -22.33 5.43
C ASP A 53 -19.51 -21.12 4.56
N ASP A 54 -18.58 -20.31 5.07
CA ASP A 54 -18.14 -19.06 4.48
C ASP A 54 -16.97 -19.27 3.52
N ASP A 55 -17.30 -19.75 2.32
CA ASP A 55 -16.45 -19.86 1.12
C ASP A 55 -15.95 -18.50 0.56
N HIS A 56 -15.96 -17.43 1.38
CA HIS A 56 -15.79 -16.03 0.97
C HIS A 56 -14.40 -15.42 1.26
N TRP A 57 -13.40 -16.28 1.48
CA TRP A 57 -12.00 -15.86 1.65
C TRP A 57 -11.25 -15.76 0.30
N PRO A 58 -10.38 -14.73 0.10
CA PRO A 58 -10.44 -13.41 0.70
C PRO A 58 -11.64 -12.64 0.14
N VAL A 59 -12.28 -11.81 0.96
CA VAL A 59 -13.45 -11.03 0.54
C VAL A 59 -13.11 -10.18 -0.69
N GLN A 60 -14.10 -9.91 -1.55
CA GLN A 60 -13.94 -9.18 -2.81
C GLN A 60 -13.10 -7.89 -2.68
N THR A 61 -13.21 -7.18 -1.57
CA THR A 61 -12.43 -5.98 -1.25
C THR A 61 -10.92 -6.22 -1.26
N LEU A 62 -10.44 -7.32 -0.68
CA LEU A 62 -9.01 -7.66 -0.65
C LEU A 62 -8.51 -8.07 -2.03
N ARG A 63 -9.33 -8.79 -2.82
CA ARG A 63 -9.01 -9.16 -4.21
C ARG A 63 -8.82 -7.90 -5.08
N LEU A 64 -9.70 -6.91 -4.92
CA LEU A 64 -9.58 -5.61 -5.61
C LEU A 64 -8.33 -4.84 -5.19
N LEU A 65 -7.97 -4.86 -3.91
CA LEU A 65 -6.73 -4.23 -3.43
C LEU A 65 -5.47 -4.90 -3.98
N ALA A 66 -5.54 -6.20 -4.31
CA ALA A 66 -4.43 -6.95 -4.89
C ALA A 66 -4.25 -6.67 -6.40
N LEU A 67 -5.29 -6.27 -7.13
CA LEU A 67 -5.25 -6.10 -8.60
C LEU A 67 -4.07 -5.27 -9.15
N PRO A 68 -3.66 -4.13 -8.54
CA PRO A 68 -2.52 -3.36 -9.04
C PRO A 68 -1.20 -4.13 -9.02
N TYR A 69 -1.12 -5.22 -8.26
CA TYR A 69 0.06 -6.06 -8.10
C TYR A 69 0.02 -7.30 -9.01
N ALA A 70 -0.94 -7.42 -9.93
CA ALA A 70 -1.12 -8.62 -10.76
C ALA A 70 0.09 -8.99 -11.65
N SER A 71 1.02 -8.05 -11.87
CA SER A 71 2.27 -8.26 -12.61
C SER A 71 3.48 -8.56 -11.70
N HIS A 72 3.30 -8.57 -10.38
CA HIS A 72 4.36 -8.84 -9.42
C HIS A 72 4.68 -10.35 -9.39
N PRO A 73 5.96 -10.77 -9.32
CA PRO A 73 6.33 -12.19 -9.34
C PRO A 73 5.71 -12.99 -8.19
N ASP A 74 5.52 -12.37 -7.03
CA ASP A 74 4.91 -13.01 -5.85
C ASP A 74 3.37 -12.96 -5.85
N TYR A 75 2.75 -12.40 -6.89
CA TYR A 75 1.30 -12.33 -6.98
C TYR A 75 0.70 -13.72 -7.19
N ARG A 76 -0.28 -14.10 -6.36
CA ARG A 76 -0.95 -15.39 -6.48
C ARG A 76 -2.21 -15.27 -7.34
N PRO A 77 -2.42 -16.14 -8.35
CA PRO A 77 -3.62 -16.10 -9.20
C PRO A 77 -4.94 -16.17 -8.44
N GLU A 78 -4.96 -16.86 -7.30
CA GLU A 78 -6.11 -16.98 -6.37
C GLU A 78 -6.58 -15.64 -5.76
N TRP A 79 -5.77 -14.58 -5.86
CA TRP A 79 -6.12 -13.23 -5.39
C TRP A 79 -6.90 -12.40 -6.41
N ARG A 80 -7.10 -12.90 -7.64
CA ARG A 80 -7.94 -12.22 -8.63
C ARG A 80 -9.41 -12.34 -8.22
N PRO A 81 -10.23 -11.28 -8.39
CA PRO A 81 -11.68 -11.35 -8.28
C PRO A 81 -12.24 -12.60 -8.96
#